data_AF-A0A7K0G014-F1
#
_entry.id   AF-A0A7K0G014-F1
#
_cell.length_a   1.000
_cell.length_b   1.000
_cell.length_c   1.000
_cell.angle_alpha   90.00
_cell.angle_beta   90.00
_cell.angle_gamma   90.00
#
_symmetry.space_group_name_H-M   'P 1'
#
loop_
_entity.id
_entity.type
_entity.pdbx_description
1 polymer ?
#
loop_
_entity_poly.entity_id
_entity_poly.type
_entity_poly.pdbx_seq_one_letter_code
_entity_poly.pdbx_strand_id
1 'polypeptide(L)' 'MAKEKKKKVTKKKGGKKKDKKKKGSSKKNKLGVKNSLVNNINARKKKGKSRSKKKSKVSKKAYKKMKKGWKK' A
#
# COMPACT_ATOMS: atom_id res chain seq x y z
N MET A 1 -42.91 -32.84 23.85
CA MET A 1 -41.53 -33.39 23.82
C MET A 1 -40.68 -32.55 22.88
N ALA A 2 -39.73 -31.81 23.42
CA ALA A 2 -38.88 -30.87 22.71
C ALA A 2 -37.83 -31.58 21.85
N LYS A 3 -37.61 -31.12 20.61
CA LYS A 3 -36.38 -31.40 19.84
C LYS A 3 -35.91 -30.17 19.05
N GLU A 4 -35.03 -29.45 19.74
CA GLU A 4 -33.84 -28.72 19.26
C GLU A 4 -33.86 -27.94 17.95
N LYS A 5 -33.86 -26.60 18.10
CA LYS A 5 -33.50 -25.62 17.08
C LYS A 5 -31.99 -25.73 16.78
N LYS A 6 -31.62 -26.27 15.61
CA LYS A 6 -30.23 -26.29 15.15
C LYS A 6 -29.73 -24.86 14.85
N LYS A 7 -28.82 -24.37 15.70
CA LYS A 7 -28.07 -23.11 15.50
C LYS A 7 -27.33 -23.15 14.16
N LYS A 8 -27.63 -22.19 13.28
CA LYS A 8 -26.90 -21.92 12.04
C LYS A 8 -25.56 -21.28 12.40
N VAL A 9 -24.53 -22.11 12.60
CA VAL A 9 -23.16 -21.65 12.85
C VAL A 9 -22.67 -20.89 11.63
N THR A 10 -22.44 -19.59 11.82
CA THR A 10 -21.77 -18.73 10.85
C THR A 10 -20.37 -19.28 10.60
N LYS A 11 -20.13 -19.83 9.40
CA LYS A 11 -18.77 -20.14 8.93
C LYS A 11 -18.02 -18.81 8.76
N LYS A 12 -17.36 -18.39 9.84
CA LYS A 12 -16.31 -17.36 9.85
C LYS A 12 -15.24 -17.82 8.86
N LYS A 13 -15.30 -17.30 7.64
CA LYS A 13 -14.36 -17.59 6.55
C LYS A 13 -12.99 -17.17 7.05
N GLY A 14 -12.18 -18.17 7.38
CA GLY A 14 -10.91 -18.03 8.07
C GLY A 14 -10.04 -16.96 7.44
N GLY A 15 -9.50 -16.08 8.28
CA GLY A 15 -8.55 -15.08 7.88
C GLY A 15 -7.41 -15.74 7.12
N LYS A 16 -7.23 -15.32 5.87
CA LYS A 16 -6.12 -15.75 5.02
C LYS A 16 -4.83 -15.33 5.73
N LYS A 17 -4.13 -16.29 6.35
CA LYS A 17 -2.77 -16.10 6.86
C LYS A 17 -1.97 -15.46 5.72
N LYS A 18 -1.45 -14.27 5.97
CA LYS A 18 -0.68 -13.48 5.01
C LYS A 18 0.66 -14.19 4.83
N ASP A 19 0.73 -15.07 3.84
CA ASP A 19 1.96 -15.77 3.48
C ASP A 19 3.09 -14.75 3.39
N LYS A 20 4.16 -14.99 4.17
CA LYS A 20 5.35 -14.14 4.18
C LYS A 20 5.88 -14.07 2.75
N LYS A 21 5.66 -12.93 2.12
CA LYS A 21 6.01 -12.67 0.72
C LYS A 21 7.49 -12.98 0.51
N LYS A 22 7.79 -13.97 -0.34
CA LYS A 22 9.16 -14.32 -0.76
C LYS A 22 9.92 -13.02 -1.12
N LYS A 23 11.02 -12.74 -0.41
CA LYS A 23 11.99 -11.71 -0.79
C LYS A 23 12.52 -12.10 -2.18
N GLY A 24 12.25 -11.28 -3.19
CA GLY A 24 12.78 -11.49 -4.55
C GLY A 24 11.79 -11.93 -5.62
N SER A 25 10.48 -11.65 -5.52
CA SER A 25 9.62 -11.86 -6.69
C SER A 25 10.01 -10.88 -7.81
N SER A 26 10.40 -11.40 -8.97
CA SER A 26 10.53 -10.67 -10.27
C SER A 26 9.23 -9.98 -10.73
N LYS A 27 8.18 -10.07 -9.91
CA LYS A 27 6.85 -9.52 -10.13
C LYS A 27 6.90 -8.00 -10.28
N LYS A 28 6.55 -7.54 -11.48
CA LYS A 28 6.32 -6.13 -11.80
C LYS A 28 5.13 -5.60 -11.00
N ASN A 29 5.14 -4.31 -10.71
CA ASN A 29 4.03 -3.62 -10.05
C ASN A 29 2.93 -3.21 -11.06
N LYS A 30 1.87 -2.55 -10.59
CA LYS A 30 0.77 -2.01 -11.45
C LYS A 30 1.25 -0.99 -12.50
N LEU A 31 2.46 -0.47 -12.37
CA LEU A 31 3.06 0.45 -13.34
C LEU A 31 3.87 -0.29 -14.43
N GLY A 32 4.04 -1.62 -14.32
CA GLY A 32 4.81 -2.44 -15.25
C GLY A 32 6.31 -2.48 -14.96
N VAL A 33 6.76 -1.94 -13.83
CA VAL A 33 8.19 -1.81 -13.49
C VAL A 33 8.57 -2.63 -12.26
N LYS A 34 9.87 -2.88 -12.09
CA LYS A 34 10.42 -3.51 -10.88
C LYS A 34 9.96 -2.75 -9.64
N ASN A 35 9.64 -3.46 -8.56
CA ASN A 35 9.08 -2.88 -7.33
C ASN A 35 10.13 -2.15 -6.48
N SER A 36 10.76 -1.13 -7.06
CA SER A 36 11.74 -0.25 -6.41
C SER A 36 11.26 1.19 -6.46
N LEU A 37 11.59 1.98 -5.45
CA LEU A 37 11.17 3.38 -5.35
C LEU A 37 11.57 4.22 -6.57
N VAL A 38 12.82 4.13 -7.02
CA VAL A 38 13.35 4.88 -8.17
C VAL A 38 12.57 4.57 -9.45
N ASN A 39 12.38 3.28 -9.76
CA ASN A 39 11.61 2.89 -10.95
C ASN A 39 10.15 3.34 -10.89
N ASN A 40 9.53 3.36 -9.70
CA ASN A 40 8.16 3.87 -9.54
C ASN A 40 8.08 5.37 -9.83
N ILE A 41 9.06 6.15 -9.35
CA ILE A 41 9.13 7.60 -9.60
C ILE A 41 9.30 7.85 -11.11
N ASN A 42 10.24 7.19 -11.75
CA ASN A 42 10.50 7.35 -13.19
C ASN A 42 9.32 6.92 -14.05
N ALA A 43 8.67 5.79 -13.72
CA ALA A 43 7.47 5.34 -14.42
C ALA A 43 6.31 6.35 -14.29
N ARG A 44 6.14 6.98 -13.13
CA ARG A 44 5.12 8.03 -12.94
C ARG A 44 5.44 9.32 -13.69
N LYS A 45 6.73 9.70 -13.77
CA LYS A 45 7.20 10.84 -14.58
C LYS A 45 6.93 10.60 -16.07
N LYS A 46 7.37 9.46 -16.61
CA LYS A 46 7.14 9.08 -18.03
C LYS A 46 5.66 9.04 -18.40
N LYS A 47 4.79 8.58 -17.48
CA LYS A 47 3.33 8.54 -17.69
C LYS A 47 2.61 9.88 -17.46
N GLY A 48 3.32 10.95 -17.10
CA GLY A 48 2.69 12.24 -16.77
C GLY A 48 1.84 12.23 -15.48
N LYS A 49 1.91 11.18 -14.66
CA LYS A 49 1.11 11.01 -13.42
C LYS A 49 1.79 11.57 -12.17
N SER A 50 2.87 12.33 -12.36
CA SER A 50 3.53 13.04 -11.27
C SER A 50 2.66 14.22 -10.84
N ARG A 51 2.54 14.47 -9.54
CA ARG A 51 1.78 15.63 -9.05
C ARG A 51 2.62 16.89 -9.17
N SER A 52 2.02 17.98 -9.62
CA SER A 52 2.66 19.29 -9.55
C SER A 52 2.82 19.74 -8.09
N LYS A 53 3.75 20.67 -7.82
CA LYS A 53 3.93 21.26 -6.49
C LYS A 53 2.62 21.85 -5.95
N LYS A 54 1.82 22.49 -6.81
CA LYS A 54 0.52 23.09 -6.46
C LYS A 54 -0.50 22.04 -5.98
N LYS A 55 -0.45 20.80 -6.48
CA LYS A 55 -1.32 19.68 -6.10
C LYS A 55 -0.67 18.74 -5.06
N SER A 56 0.34 19.23 -4.34
CA SER A 56 0.96 18.47 -3.26
C SER A 56 -0.05 18.21 -2.14
N LYS A 57 -0.07 16.97 -1.62
CA LYS A 57 -0.83 16.64 -0.40
C LYS A 57 -0.07 16.99 0.88
N VAL A 58 1.19 17.38 0.75
CA VAL A 58 2.03 17.77 1.88
C VAL A 58 1.87 19.26 2.13
N SER A 59 1.29 19.62 3.27
CA SER A 59 1.16 21.03 3.68
C SER A 59 2.54 21.63 4.02
N LYS A 60 2.66 22.96 3.94
CA LYS A 60 3.90 23.68 4.31
C LYS A 60 4.31 23.36 5.75
N LYS A 61 3.34 23.28 6.69
CA LYS A 61 3.58 22.94 8.10
C LYS A 61 4.12 21.51 8.25
N ALA A 62 3.54 20.54 7.55
CA ALA A 62 4.01 19.15 7.57
C ALA A 62 5.43 19.02 7.01
N TYR A 63 5.73 19.72 5.92
CA TYR A 63 7.08 19.73 5.33
C TYR A 63 8.13 20.30 6.29
N LYS A 64 7.83 21.42 6.97
CA LYS A 64 8.73 22.01 7.98
C LYS A 64 9.03 21.03 9.12
N LYS A 65 8.01 20.32 9.63
CA LYS A 65 8.18 19.29 10.68
C LYS A 65 9.07 18.14 10.21
N MET A 66 8.86 17.65 8.99
CA MET A 66 9.67 16.57 8.40
C MET A 66 11.15 16.98 8.25
N LYS A 67 11.43 18.24 7.88
CA LYS A 67 12.79 18.76 7.69
C LYS A 67 13.58 18.92 8.99
N LYS A 68 12.91 19.11 10.15
CA LYS A 68 13.58 19.35 11.44
C LYS A 68 14.54 18.22 11.87
N GLY A 69 14.28 16.99 11.43
CA GLY A 69 15.11 15.82 11.75
C GLY A 69 16.15 15.47 10.68
N TRP A 70 16.29 16.27 9.62
CA TRP A 70 17.31 16.04 8.61
C TRP A 70 18.63 16.59 9.11
N LYS A 71 19.65 15.72 9.24
CA LYS A 71 21.03 16.14 9.49
C LYS A 71 21.45 17.12 8.38
N LYS A 72 22.13 18.19 8.78
CA LYS A 72 22.67 19.19 7.83
C LYS A 72 23.85 18.61 7.07
#